data_AF-A0A2S6B551-F1
#
_entry.id   AF-A0A2S6B551-F1
#
_cell.length_a   1.000
_cell.length_b   1.000
_cell.length_c   1.000
_cell.angle_alpha   90.00
_cell.angle_beta   90.00
_cell.angle_gamma   90.00
#
_symmetry.space_group_name_H-M   'P 1'
#
loop_
_entity.id
_entity.type
_entity.pdbx_description
1 polymer ?
#
loop_
_entity_poly.entity_id
_entity_poly.type
_entity_poly.pdbx_seq_one_letter_code
_entity_poly.pdbx_strand_id
1 'polypeptide(L)' 'MQADLPLQRDALEHRLVELETRLAFQEHALGELSEALADARAENQRTALLLRHMVEELGKVRSSLFEDPANEPPPPHY' A
#
# COMPACT_ATOMS: atom_id res chain seq x y z
N MET A 1 -11.00 -25.34 -51.18
CA MET A 1 -11.33 -23.95 -50.79
C MET A 1 -12.58 -23.85 -49.91
N GLN A 2 -13.65 -24.64 -50.11
CA GLN A 2 -14.91 -24.48 -49.33
C GLN A 2 -14.98 -25.32 -48.04
N ALA A 3 -14.12 -26.33 -47.88
CA ALA A 3 -14.06 -27.20 -46.69
C ALA A 3 -13.20 -26.65 -45.53
N ASP A 4 -12.34 -25.66 -45.78
CA ASP A 4 -11.39 -25.13 -44.77
C ASP A 4 -12.02 -24.08 -43.83
N LEU A 5 -13.12 -23.45 -44.25
CA LEU A 5 -13.83 -22.41 -43.49
C LEU A 5 -14.42 -22.88 -42.15
N PRO A 6 -15.14 -24.01 -42.05
CA PRO A 6 -15.66 -24.48 -40.76
C PRO A 6 -14.55 -24.85 -39.77
N LEU A 7 -13.46 -25.48 -40.24
CA LEU A 7 -12.32 -25.83 -39.39
C LEU A 7 -11.59 -24.59 -38.84
N GLN A 8 -11.46 -23.52 -39.64
CA GLN A 8 -10.92 -22.25 -39.17
C GLN A 8 -11.80 -21.59 -38.12
N ARG A 9 -13.13 -21.69 -38.28
CA ARG A 9 -14.08 -21.16 -37.31
C ARG A 9 -13.99 -21.89 -35.98
N ASP A 10 -13.96 -23.23 -35.98
CA ASP A 10 -13.84 -24.04 -34.77
C ASP A 10 -12.52 -23.74 -34.02
N ALA A 11 -11.42 -23.56 -34.76
CA ALA A 11 -10.13 -23.18 -34.18
C ALA A 11 -10.14 -21.77 -33.55
N LEU A 12 -10.85 -20.82 -34.16
CA LEU A 12 -11.01 -19.47 -33.60
C LEU A 12 -11.91 -19.48 -32.36
N GLU A 13 -13.01 -20.23 -32.37
CA GLU A 13 -13.91 -20.40 -31.22
C GLU A 13 -13.15 -21.00 -30.03
N HIS A 14 -12.35 -22.05 -30.25
CA HIS A 14 -11.51 -22.64 -29.18
C HIS A 14 -10.50 -21.63 -28.62
N ARG A 15 -9.85 -20.84 -29.48
CA ARG A 15 -8.88 -19.84 -29.05
C ARG A 15 -9.54 -18.69 -28.30
N LEU A 16 -10.77 -18.29 -28.67
CA LEU A 16 -11.55 -17.31 -27.93
C LEU A 16 -11.86 -17.81 -26.52
N VAL A 17 -12.33 -19.04 -26.37
CA VAL A 17 -12.61 -19.64 -25.05
C VAL A 17 -11.36 -19.70 -24.18
N GLU A 18 -10.20 -20.05 -24.75
CA GLU A 18 -8.93 -20.04 -24.01
C GLU A 18 -8.56 -18.62 -23.55
N LEU A 19 -8.70 -17.63 -24.43
CA LEU A 19 -8.40 -16.24 -24.10
C LEU A 19 -9.36 -15.67 -23.07
N GLU A 20 -10.65 -15.96 -23.15
CA GLU A 20 -11.67 -15.56 -22.16
C GLU A 20 -11.37 -16.18 -20.80
N THR A 21 -11.01 -17.47 -20.76
CA THR A 21 -10.61 -18.16 -19.53
C THR A 21 -9.38 -17.48 -18.91
N ARG A 22 -8.34 -17.23 -19.72
CA ARG A 22 -7.12 -16.55 -19.27
C ARG A 22 -7.38 -15.12 -18.84
N LEU A 23 -8.31 -14.41 -19.50
CA LEU A 23 -8.69 -13.06 -19.13
C LEU A 23 -9.40 -13.05 -17.77
N ALA A 24 -10.36 -13.94 -17.55
CA ALA A 24 -11.06 -14.06 -16.27
C ALA A 24 -10.09 -14.33 -15.10
N PHE A 25 -9.09 -15.19 -15.29
CA PHE A 25 -8.05 -15.41 -14.28
C PHE A 25 -7.21 -14.16 -14.02
N GLN A 26 -6.86 -13.40 -15.06
CA GLN A 26 -6.09 -12.17 -14.90
C GLN A 26 -6.89 -11.07 -14.21
N GLU A 27 -8.17 -10.92 -14.54
CA GLU A 27 -9.07 -9.97 -13.87
C GLU A 27 -9.21 -10.29 -12.38
N HIS A 28 -9.36 -11.57 -12.03
CA HIS A 28 -9.40 -12.01 -10.64
C HIS A 28 -8.07 -11.70 -9.92
N ALA A 29 -6.93 -12.06 -10.51
CA ALA A 29 -5.62 -11.80 -9.93
C ALA A 29 -5.35 -10.29 -9.77
N LEU A 30 -5.79 -9.45 -10.72
CA LEU A 30 -5.69 -7.99 -10.61
C LEU A 30 -6.54 -7.44 -9.45
N GLY A 31 -7.71 -8.04 -9.19
CA GLY A 31 -8.53 -7.74 -8.02
C GLY A 31 -7.77 -8.01 -6.72
N GLU A 32 -7.24 -9.22 -6.57
CA GLU A 32 -6.48 -9.63 -5.38
C GLU A 32 -5.23 -8.75 -5.16
N LEU A 33 -4.48 -8.44 -6.22
CA LEU A 33 -3.32 -7.55 -6.15
C LEU A 33 -3.70 -6.12 -5.75
N SER A 34 -4.85 -5.64 -6.22
CA SER A 34 -5.33 -4.29 -5.87
C SER A 34 -5.71 -4.19 -4.40
N GLU A 35 -6.37 -5.22 -3.85
CA GLU A 35 -6.70 -5.33 -2.43
C GLU A 35 -5.44 -5.39 -1.57
N ALA A 36 -4.52 -6.31 -1.89
CA ALA A 36 -3.25 -6.43 -1.17
C ALA A 36 -2.42 -5.12 -1.19
N LEU A 37 -2.44 -4.39 -2.30
CA LEU A 37 -1.78 -3.10 -2.43
C LEU A 37 -2.45 -2.01 -1.58
N ALA A 38 -3.78 -2.01 -1.49
CA ALA A 38 -4.52 -1.08 -0.63
C ALA A 38 -4.16 -1.32 0.84
N ASP A 39 -4.13 -2.58 1.29
CA ASP A 39 -3.74 -2.96 2.64
C ASP A 39 -2.30 -2.55 2.97
N ALA A 40 -1.37 -2.84 2.05
CA ALA A 40 0.03 -2.45 2.21
C ALA A 40 0.20 -0.93 2.32
N ARG A 41 -0.55 -0.15 1.54
CA ARG A 41 -0.54 1.32 1.64
C ARG A 41 -1.10 1.81 2.97
N ALA A 42 -2.18 1.22 3.47
CA ALA A 42 -2.76 1.58 4.76
C ALA A 42 -1.76 1.29 5.91
N GLU A 43 -1.09 0.14 5.87
CA GLU A 43 -0.08 -0.22 6.86
C GLU A 43 1.16 0.68 6.80
N ASN A 44 1.60 1.03 5.58
CA ASN A 44 2.70 1.96 5.39
C ASN A 44 2.38 3.34 5.98
N GLN A 45 1.15 3.85 5.78
CA GLN A 45 0.70 5.11 6.37
C GLN A 45 0.71 5.08 7.89
N ARG A 46 0.23 3.99 8.50
CA ARG A 46 0.27 3.79 9.96
C ARG A 46 1.71 3.79 10.48
N THR A 47 2.59 3.02 9.83
CA THR A 47 4.01 2.95 10.19
C THR A 47 4.68 4.31 10.08
N ALA A 48 4.41 5.06 9.00
CA ALA A 48 4.96 6.39 8.80
C ALA A 48 4.50 7.39 9.88
N LEU A 49 3.26 7.28 10.37
CA LEU A 49 2.76 8.07 11.50
C LEU A 49 3.49 7.73 12.79
N LEU A 50 3.65 6.43 13.10
CA LEU A 50 4.37 5.98 14.29
C LEU A 50 5.82 6.47 14.28
N LEU A 51 6.52 6.37 13.14
CA LEU A 51 7.88 6.86 13.00
C LEU A 51 7.99 8.36 13.22
N ARG A 52 7.06 9.16 12.66
CA ARG A 52 7.03 10.61 12.93
C ARG A 52 6.85 10.91 14.41
N HIS A 53 5.91 10.23 15.07
CA HIS A 53 5.68 10.40 16.50
C HIS A 53 6.92 10.03 17.32
N MET A 54 7.59 8.91 17.00
CA MET A 54 8.83 8.53 17.67
C MET A 54 9.94 9.58 17.51
N VAL A 55 10.09 10.16 16.32
CA VAL A 55 11.07 11.24 16.08
C VAL A 55 10.72 12.49 16.90
N GLU A 56 9.44 12.86 17.01
CA GLU A 56 8.98 13.97 17.84
C GLU A 56 9.29 13.73 19.33
N GLU A 57 8.97 12.54 19.85
CA GLU A 57 9.24 12.19 21.25
C GLU A 57 10.75 12.17 21.55
N LEU A 58 11.59 11.64 20.64
CA LEU A 58 13.04 11.71 20.77
C LEU A 58 13.55 13.17 20.78
N GLY A 59 12.94 14.04 19.98
CA GLY A 59 13.22 15.47 19.98
C GLY A 59 12.91 16.14 21.33
N LYS A 60 11.78 15.79 21.94
CA LYS A 60 11.38 16.29 23.27
C LYS A 60 12.33 15.82 24.36
N VAL A 61 12.68 14.52 24.38
CA VAL A 61 13.63 13.96 25.34
C VAL A 61 14.98 14.69 25.24
N ARG A 62 15.48 14.89 24.01
CA ARG A 62 16.69 15.69 23.80
C ARG A 62 16.54 17.09 24.38
N SER A 63 15.45 17.81 24.10
CA SER A 63 15.23 19.15 24.63
C SER A 63 15.22 19.19 26.15
N SER A 64 14.52 18.26 26.81
CA SER A 64 14.45 18.19 28.27
C SER A 64 15.80 17.91 28.94
N LEU A 65 16.71 17.20 28.27
CA LEU A 65 18.06 16.94 28.79
C LEU A 65 18.98 18.16 28.69
N PHE A 66 18.63 19.16 27.88
CA PHE A 66 19.41 20.37 27.64
C PHE A 66 18.69 21.66 28.10
N GLU A 67 17.57 21.56 28.85
CA GLU A 67 17.00 22.74 29.51
C GLU A 67 17.95 23.22 30.62
N ASP A 68 18.37 24.48 30.50
CA ASP A 68 19.27 25.14 31.43
C ASP A 68 18.52 25.44 32.75
N PRO A 69 18.98 24.96 33.92
CA PRO A 69 18.42 25.28 35.23
C PRO A 69 18.29 26.80 35.50
N ALA A 70 19.04 27.63 34.76
CA ALA A 70 18.95 29.09 34.83
C ALA A 70 17.62 29.69 34.31
N ASN A 71 16.75 28.90 33.67
CA ASN A 71 15.44 29.35 33.16
C ASN A 71 14.26 29.04 34.11
N GLU A 72 14.51 28.56 35.34
CA GLU A 72 13.44 28.43 36.33
C GLU A 72 12.95 29.82 36.80
N PRO A 73 11.62 30.07 36.78
CA PRO A 73 11.07 31.31 37.32
C PRO A 73 11.42 31.45 38.81
N PRO A 74 11.82 32.64 39.29
CA PRO A 74 12.17 32.82 40.69
C PRO A 74 10.98 32.46 41.59
N PRO A 75 11.23 31.80 42.74
CA PRO A 75 10.16 31.28 43.58
C PRO A 75 9.28 32.41 44.12
N PRO A 76 7.96 32.18 44.24
CA PRO A 76 7.03 33.18 44.75
C PRO A 76 7.38 33.53 46.19
N HIS A 77 7.57 34.83 46.45
CA HIS A 77 7.70 35.35 47.80
C HIS A 77 6.33 35.34 48.48
N TYR A 78 6.20 34.55 49.55
CA TYR A 78 5.04 34.52 50.47
C TYR A 78 5.29 35.37 51.71
#